data_AF-A0A257WZH7-F1
#
_entry.id   AF-A0A257WZH7-F1
#
_cell.length_a   1.000
_cell.length_b   1.000
_cell.length_c   1.000
_cell.angle_alpha   90.00
_cell.angle_beta   90.00
_cell.angle_gamma   90.00
#
_symmetry.space_group_name_H-M   'P 1'
#
loop_
_entity.id
_entity.type
_entity.pdbx_description
1 polymer ?
#
loop_
_entity_poly.entity_id
_entity_poly.type
_entity_poly.pdbx_seq_one_letter_code
_entity_poly.pdbx_strand_id
1 'polypeptide(L)'
;MTLVQMAAILGSDVEPERARLAIQHATQVQSDPLAQLSASAAGAGMQVSPVRLPLSEAVWQAHADSPVVIWSTVENRWLVITYAGWFNLRLADGEHPTHRVTITRQALAHLVGVESVHAVVEAGIVRLDRAAQAMSGAPPPGHDAQSHDHATVSPARRFIALLLAEKQEIRTLLMFSVISALLYLAVPLAVDAIVSNLAFGGQSRPYLQALVVVSLALFACLGLQAVVSGFQFYVSDMIQRRIFVRAASDLAYRLPRVKAQVHDEVHAPEMVNRFLDVVTAQKSTALLLLDGVNLVFGGLIGMLLLSLYHPLLLLFAAVLLLLIIVSLWLLGRGAVDTSIEESRMKYDLVNWFEEVAHFPFLFKGPGGSRMAYERAN
;
A
#
# COMPACT_ATOMS: atom_id res chain seq x y z
N MET A 1 -15.96 4.47 -29.41
CA MET A 1 -15.12 5.58 -28.90
C MET A 1 -14.83 5.46 -27.40
N THR A 2 -15.77 4.94 -26.61
CA THR A 2 -15.71 4.82 -25.14
C THR A 2 -14.61 3.90 -24.63
N LEU A 3 -14.27 2.85 -25.38
CA LEU A 3 -13.21 1.90 -25.04
C LEU A 3 -11.80 2.50 -25.11
N VAL A 4 -11.54 3.36 -26.12
CA VAL A 4 -10.29 4.11 -26.27
C VAL A 4 -10.17 5.19 -25.20
N GLN A 5 -11.30 5.82 -24.83
CA GLN A 5 -11.35 6.79 -23.75
C GLN A 5 -11.12 6.13 -22.38
N MET A 6 -11.72 4.96 -22.14
CA MET A 6 -11.48 4.14 -20.95
C MET A 6 -10.00 3.74 -20.88
N ALA A 7 -9.42 3.27 -22.00
CA ALA A 7 -8.00 2.94 -22.07
C ALA A 7 -7.09 4.16 -21.79
N ALA A 8 -7.40 5.33 -22.32
CA ALA A 8 -6.64 6.56 -22.07
C ALA A 8 -6.76 7.04 -20.60
N ILE A 9 -7.96 6.98 -20.01
CA ILE A 9 -8.21 7.35 -18.61
C ILE A 9 -7.47 6.39 -17.66
N LEU A 10 -7.46 5.12 -18.02
CA LEU A 10 -6.79 4.04 -17.30
C LEU A 10 -5.30 3.93 -17.68
N GLY A 11 -4.79 4.78 -18.56
CA GLY A 11 -3.40 4.83 -19.00
C GLY A 11 -2.88 3.54 -19.64
N SER A 12 -3.73 2.78 -20.34
CA SER A 12 -3.34 1.59 -21.11
C SER A 12 -3.09 1.97 -22.57
N ASP A 13 -1.94 1.55 -23.11
CA ASP A 13 -1.63 1.64 -24.54
C ASP A 13 -2.44 0.59 -25.31
N VAL A 14 -3.75 0.79 -25.39
CA VAL A 14 -4.60 -0.06 -26.23
C VAL A 14 -4.46 0.42 -27.66
N GLU A 15 -3.79 -0.39 -28.47
CA GLU A 15 -3.62 -0.16 -29.91
C GLU A 15 -5.02 0.00 -30.57
N PRO A 16 -5.27 1.12 -31.27
CA PRO A 16 -6.62 1.48 -31.74
C PRO A 16 -7.22 0.46 -32.72
N GLU A 17 -6.38 -0.32 -33.40
CA GLU A 17 -6.76 -1.47 -34.24
C GLU A 17 -7.39 -2.61 -33.42
N ARG A 18 -6.80 -2.99 -32.27
CA ARG A 18 -7.35 -4.04 -31.39
C ARG A 18 -8.67 -3.64 -30.74
N ALA A 19 -8.80 -2.36 -30.37
CA ALA A 19 -10.06 -1.82 -29.87
C ALA A 19 -11.18 -1.88 -30.93
N ARG A 20 -10.86 -1.62 -32.21
CA ARG A 20 -11.83 -1.73 -33.32
C ARG A 20 -12.26 -3.17 -33.57
N LEU A 21 -11.32 -4.12 -33.57
CA LEU A 21 -11.62 -5.55 -33.75
C LEU A 21 -12.48 -6.12 -32.62
N ALA A 22 -12.20 -5.74 -31.36
CA ALA A 22 -13.00 -6.15 -30.20
C ALA A 22 -14.44 -5.63 -30.26
N ILE A 23 -14.62 -4.37 -30.69
CA ILE A 23 -15.96 -3.77 -30.87
C ILE A 23 -16.73 -4.48 -31.99
N GLN A 24 -16.10 -4.76 -33.13
CA GLN A 24 -16.74 -5.46 -34.25
C GLN A 24 -17.20 -6.88 -33.87
N HIS A 25 -16.40 -7.61 -33.10
CA HIS A 25 -16.78 -8.93 -32.58
C HIS A 25 -17.96 -8.87 -31.60
N ALA A 26 -18.02 -7.85 -30.74
CA ALA A 26 -19.10 -7.72 -29.75
C ALA A 26 -20.44 -7.29 -30.38
N THR A 27 -20.42 -6.45 -31.42
CA THR A 27 -21.63 -5.98 -32.12
C THR A 27 -22.38 -7.12 -32.83
N GLN A 28 -21.70 -8.22 -33.17
CA GLN A 28 -22.33 -9.36 -33.85
C GLN A 28 -23.06 -10.34 -32.91
N VAL A 29 -22.82 -10.29 -31.60
CA VAL A 29 -23.17 -11.41 -30.69
C VAL A 29 -24.29 -11.08 -29.69
N GLN A 30 -24.48 -9.82 -29.29
CA GLN A 30 -25.41 -9.47 -28.20
C GLN A 30 -26.17 -8.17 -28.46
N SER A 31 -27.44 -8.10 -28.04
CA SER A 31 -28.34 -6.95 -28.20
C SER A 31 -28.36 -5.97 -27.02
N ASP A 32 -27.76 -6.33 -25.88
CA ASP A 32 -27.67 -5.48 -24.69
C ASP A 32 -26.39 -4.61 -24.74
N PRO A 33 -26.48 -3.26 -24.68
CA PRO A 33 -25.32 -2.38 -24.76
C PRO A 33 -24.28 -2.64 -23.67
N LEU A 34 -24.68 -2.98 -22.43
CA LEU A 34 -23.72 -3.24 -21.34
C LEU A 34 -22.97 -4.56 -21.54
N ALA A 35 -23.67 -5.57 -22.05
CA ALA A 35 -23.08 -6.84 -22.43
C ALA A 35 -22.05 -6.67 -23.56
N GLN A 36 -22.38 -5.89 -24.60
CA GLN A 36 -21.44 -5.53 -25.67
C GLN A 36 -20.19 -4.82 -25.16
N LEU A 37 -20.35 -3.88 -24.22
CA LEU A 37 -19.22 -3.14 -23.64
C LEU A 37 -18.33 -4.05 -22.78
N SER A 38 -18.92 -4.96 -21.99
CA SER A 38 -18.16 -5.93 -21.20
C SER A 38 -17.34 -6.90 -22.07
N ALA A 39 -17.94 -7.41 -23.16
CA ALA A 39 -17.27 -8.28 -24.11
C ALA A 39 -16.13 -7.55 -24.85
N SER A 40 -16.38 -6.31 -25.28
CA SER A 40 -15.37 -5.50 -25.96
C SER A 40 -14.21 -5.12 -25.02
N ALA A 41 -14.51 -4.82 -23.75
CA ALA A 41 -13.52 -4.41 -22.75
C ALA A 41 -12.59 -5.57 -22.38
N ALA A 42 -13.10 -6.80 -22.31
CA ALA A 42 -12.31 -8.00 -22.06
C ALA A 42 -11.20 -8.18 -23.11
N GLY A 43 -11.49 -7.88 -24.39
CA GLY A 43 -10.52 -7.91 -25.48
C GLY A 43 -9.40 -6.86 -25.38
N ALA A 44 -9.58 -5.82 -24.55
CA ALA A 44 -8.63 -4.74 -24.34
C ALA A 44 -7.92 -4.81 -22.96
N GLY A 45 -8.03 -5.93 -22.25
CA GLY A 45 -7.41 -6.10 -20.92
C GLY A 45 -8.11 -5.32 -19.80
N MET A 46 -9.40 -5.01 -19.98
CA MET A 46 -10.25 -4.36 -18.98
C MET A 46 -11.40 -5.28 -18.60
N GLN A 47 -11.70 -5.38 -17.30
CA GLN A 47 -12.86 -6.09 -16.81
C GLN A 47 -13.96 -5.09 -16.45
N VAL A 48 -15.17 -5.30 -16.98
CA VAL A 48 -16.33 -4.49 -16.65
C VAL A 48 -17.32 -5.37 -15.90
N SER A 49 -17.51 -5.07 -14.61
CA SER A 49 -18.49 -5.78 -13.78
C SER A 49 -19.82 -5.02 -13.82
N PRO A 50 -20.90 -5.61 -14.35
CA PRO A 50 -22.21 -4.98 -14.37
C PRO A 50 -22.79 -4.94 -12.96
N VAL A 51 -23.34 -3.79 -12.57
CA VAL A 51 -23.94 -3.54 -11.27
C VAL A 51 -25.25 -2.79 -11.45
N ARG A 52 -26.29 -3.22 -10.74
CA ARG A 52 -27.61 -2.56 -10.68
C ARG A 52 -27.78 -1.92 -9.31
N LEU A 53 -27.62 -0.61 -9.24
CA LEU A 53 -27.72 0.16 -7.99
C LEU A 53 -28.39 1.52 -8.24
N PRO A 54 -28.90 2.19 -7.18
CA PRO A 54 -29.31 3.60 -7.28
C PRO A 54 -28.17 4.45 -7.85
N LEU A 55 -28.48 5.42 -8.73
CA LEU A 55 -27.47 6.30 -9.34
C LEU A 55 -26.55 6.94 -8.29
N SER A 56 -27.12 7.35 -7.16
CA SER A 56 -26.37 7.91 -6.03
C SER A 56 -25.29 6.98 -5.48
N GLU A 57 -25.53 5.68 -5.43
CA GLU A 57 -24.59 4.66 -4.93
C GLU A 57 -23.60 4.20 -6.00
N ALA A 58 -24.07 4.03 -7.25
CA ALA A 58 -23.22 3.64 -8.37
C ALA A 58 -22.08 4.65 -8.58
N VAL A 59 -22.40 5.94 -8.47
CA VAL A 59 -21.43 7.03 -8.64
C VAL A 59 -20.39 7.06 -7.51
N TRP A 60 -20.73 6.63 -6.29
CA TRP A 60 -19.78 6.56 -5.18
C TRP A 60 -18.68 5.53 -5.37
N GLN A 61 -18.89 4.55 -6.25
CA GLN A 61 -17.87 3.54 -6.57
C GLN A 61 -16.82 4.04 -7.57
N ALA A 62 -16.99 5.27 -8.11
CA ALA A 62 -16.07 5.87 -9.06
C ALA A 62 -14.81 6.41 -8.38
N HIS A 63 -13.68 5.76 -8.68
CA HIS A 63 -12.34 6.21 -8.31
C HIS A 63 -11.46 6.34 -9.56
N ALA A 64 -10.32 7.01 -9.43
CA ALA A 64 -9.38 7.19 -10.54
C ALA A 64 -8.91 5.85 -11.13
N ASP A 65 -8.79 4.82 -10.30
CA ASP A 65 -8.34 3.47 -10.68
C ASP A 65 -9.51 2.51 -11.02
N SER A 66 -10.76 2.96 -10.81
CA SER A 66 -11.98 2.20 -11.10
C SER A 66 -13.11 3.12 -11.56
N PRO A 67 -13.06 3.63 -12.81
CA PRO A 67 -14.09 4.50 -13.33
C PRO A 67 -15.40 3.73 -13.51
N VAL A 68 -16.50 4.43 -13.28
CA VAL A 68 -17.86 3.89 -13.44
C VAL A 68 -18.42 4.39 -14.76
N VAL A 69 -18.98 3.48 -15.54
CA VAL A 69 -19.50 3.75 -16.88
C VAL A 69 -21.00 3.52 -16.89
N ILE A 70 -21.75 4.52 -17.35
CA ILE A 70 -23.22 4.50 -17.35
C ILE A 70 -23.71 4.86 -18.76
N TRP A 71 -24.73 4.17 -19.25
CA TRP A 71 -25.35 4.50 -20.53
C TRP A 71 -26.28 5.70 -20.37
N SER A 72 -26.08 6.76 -21.17
CA SER A 72 -27.03 7.87 -21.27
C SER A 72 -28.07 7.57 -22.34
N THR A 73 -29.34 7.55 -21.96
CA THR A 73 -30.46 7.40 -22.90
C THR A 73 -30.76 8.70 -23.65
N VAL A 74 -30.33 9.85 -23.10
CA VAL A 74 -30.57 11.20 -23.66
C VAL A 74 -29.56 11.52 -24.76
N GLU A 75 -28.27 11.25 -24.52
CA GLU A 75 -27.18 11.56 -25.46
C GLU A 75 -26.76 10.35 -26.30
N ASN A 76 -27.37 9.18 -26.07
CA ASN A 76 -27.09 7.91 -26.75
C ASN A 76 -25.58 7.54 -26.74
N ARG A 77 -24.89 7.84 -25.62
CA ARG A 77 -23.46 7.61 -25.42
C ARG A 77 -23.16 7.09 -24.02
N TRP A 78 -21.99 6.45 -23.85
CA TRP A 78 -21.52 6.08 -22.52
C TRP A 78 -20.88 7.29 -21.81
N LEU A 79 -21.30 7.49 -20.57
CA LEU A 79 -20.75 8.47 -19.64
C LEU A 79 -19.73 7.80 -18.74
N VAL A 80 -18.49 8.30 -18.72
CA VAL A 80 -17.40 7.77 -17.89
C VAL A 80 -17.16 8.68 -16.70
N ILE A 81 -17.44 8.18 -15.50
CA ILE A 81 -17.30 8.89 -14.23
C ILE A 81 -15.98 8.49 -13.60
N THR A 82 -15.11 9.47 -13.41
CA THR A 82 -13.71 9.25 -12.94
C THR A 82 -13.50 9.61 -11.47
N TYR A 83 -14.38 10.43 -10.91
CA TYR A 83 -14.32 10.83 -9.51
C TYR A 83 -15.69 11.32 -9.03
N ALA A 84 -16.07 10.88 -7.82
CA ALA A 84 -17.23 11.38 -7.12
C ALA A 84 -16.86 12.04 -5.79
N GLY A 85 -17.15 13.33 -5.67
CA GLY A 85 -17.11 14.06 -4.40
C GLY A 85 -18.51 14.17 -3.77
N TRP A 86 -18.58 14.86 -2.64
CA TRP A 86 -19.86 15.04 -1.93
C TRP A 86 -20.85 15.89 -2.74
N PHE A 87 -20.39 16.99 -3.33
CA PHE A 87 -21.24 17.93 -4.07
C PHE A 87 -21.07 17.87 -5.59
N ASN A 88 -19.89 17.47 -6.07
CA ASN A 88 -19.51 17.54 -7.48
C ASN A 88 -18.94 16.22 -7.98
N LEU A 89 -19.13 15.96 -9.27
CA LEU A 89 -18.68 14.77 -9.97
C LEU A 89 -17.81 15.18 -11.16
N ARG A 90 -16.79 14.38 -11.49
CA ARG A 90 -15.96 14.60 -12.69
C ARG A 90 -16.28 13.57 -13.75
N LEU A 91 -16.83 14.05 -14.86
CA LEU A 91 -17.16 13.29 -16.05
C LEU A 91 -16.06 13.47 -17.10
N ALA A 92 -15.68 12.41 -17.80
CA ALA A 92 -14.83 12.53 -18.98
C ALA A 92 -15.70 12.83 -20.21
N ASP A 93 -15.36 13.88 -20.96
CA ASP A 93 -16.14 14.32 -22.12
C ASP A 93 -15.70 13.61 -23.41
N GLY A 94 -16.68 13.20 -24.21
CA GLY A 94 -16.57 12.20 -25.28
C GLY A 94 -15.70 12.57 -26.48
N GLU A 95 -15.20 13.80 -26.59
CA GLU A 95 -14.36 14.23 -27.73
C GLU A 95 -12.87 14.38 -27.40
N HIS A 96 -12.50 14.51 -26.12
CA HIS A 96 -11.10 14.67 -25.70
C HIS A 96 -10.77 13.76 -24.52
N PRO A 97 -9.82 12.81 -24.65
CA PRO A 97 -9.52 11.82 -23.61
C PRO A 97 -8.98 12.42 -22.30
N THR A 98 -8.58 13.69 -22.31
CA THR A 98 -8.02 14.43 -21.16
C THR A 98 -8.96 15.50 -20.59
N HIS A 99 -10.08 15.82 -21.25
CA HIS A 99 -10.98 16.88 -20.79
C HIS A 99 -11.97 16.34 -19.75
N ARG A 100 -11.93 16.89 -18.54
CA ARG A 100 -12.81 16.50 -17.42
C ARG A 100 -13.78 17.64 -17.12
N VAL A 101 -15.08 17.37 -17.27
CA VAL A 101 -16.14 18.33 -16.94
C VAL A 101 -16.62 18.05 -15.52
N THR A 102 -16.74 19.11 -14.72
CA THR A 102 -17.30 19.00 -13.37
C THR A 102 -18.80 19.29 -13.44
N ILE A 103 -19.61 18.32 -13.03
CA ILE A 103 -21.08 18.43 -13.03
C ILE A 103 -21.64 18.11 -11.64
N THR A 104 -22.83 18.63 -11.35
CA THR A 104 -23.55 18.32 -10.10
C THR A 104 -24.29 16.99 -10.23
N ARG A 105 -24.64 16.36 -9.10
CA ARG A 105 -25.38 15.08 -9.07
C ARG A 105 -26.75 15.16 -9.75
N GLN A 106 -27.42 16.31 -9.62
CA GLN A 106 -28.71 16.57 -10.26
C GLN A 106 -28.56 16.70 -11.78
N ALA A 107 -27.52 17.38 -12.25
CA ALA A 107 -27.21 17.45 -13.68
C ALA A 107 -26.89 16.07 -14.27
N LEU A 108 -26.21 15.20 -13.52
CA LEU A 108 -25.96 13.82 -13.96
C LEU A 108 -27.26 13.02 -14.13
N ALA A 109 -28.24 13.15 -13.23
CA ALA A 109 -29.51 12.44 -13.37
C ALA A 109 -30.25 12.83 -14.66
N HIS A 110 -30.23 14.12 -14.99
CA HIS A 110 -30.80 14.62 -16.24
C HIS A 110 -30.02 14.16 -17.48
N LEU A 111 -28.69 14.05 -17.40
CA LEU A 111 -27.85 13.55 -18.48
C LEU A 111 -28.00 12.04 -18.71
N VAL A 112 -28.22 11.26 -17.65
CA VAL A 112 -28.46 9.81 -17.76
C VAL A 112 -29.88 9.53 -18.26
N GLY A 113 -30.82 10.47 -18.08
CA GLY A 113 -32.22 10.36 -18.51
C GLY A 113 -33.14 9.75 -17.46
N VAL A 114 -32.86 10.03 -16.18
CA VAL A 114 -33.52 9.41 -15.04
C VAL A 114 -34.19 10.48 -14.19
N GLU A 115 -35.42 10.24 -13.73
CA GLU A 115 -36.25 11.21 -12.98
C GLU A 115 -35.65 11.60 -11.61
N SER A 116 -34.80 10.75 -11.02
CA SER A 116 -34.23 10.95 -9.68
C SER A 116 -32.87 10.25 -9.51
N VAL A 117 -32.01 10.81 -8.66
CA VAL A 117 -30.70 10.21 -8.29
C VAL A 117 -30.86 8.90 -7.49
N HIS A 118 -32.08 8.56 -7.07
CA HIS A 118 -32.40 7.31 -6.37
C HIS A 118 -32.92 6.21 -7.29
N ALA A 119 -33.20 6.51 -8.55
CA ALA A 119 -33.62 5.47 -9.47
C ALA A 119 -32.45 4.52 -9.79
N VAL A 120 -32.80 3.25 -9.97
CA VAL A 120 -31.86 2.17 -10.20
C VAL A 120 -31.37 2.25 -11.63
N VAL A 121 -30.05 2.27 -11.81
CA VAL A 121 -29.40 2.36 -13.12
C VAL A 121 -28.46 1.18 -13.28
N GLU A 122 -28.32 0.72 -14.52
CA GLU A 122 -27.28 -0.23 -14.89
C GLU A 122 -25.97 0.51 -15.11
N ALA A 123 -24.97 0.16 -14.30
CA ALA A 123 -23.63 0.74 -14.35
C ALA A 123 -22.59 -0.37 -14.53
N GLY A 124 -21.56 -0.10 -15.31
CA GLY A 124 -20.38 -0.94 -15.43
C GLY A 124 -19.24 -0.37 -14.60
N ILE A 125 -18.73 -1.13 -13.62
CA ILE A 125 -17.50 -0.75 -12.93
C ILE A 125 -16.34 -1.29 -13.73
N VAL A 126 -15.50 -0.40 -14.22
CA VAL A 126 -14.35 -0.76 -15.04
C VAL A 126 -13.14 -0.93 -14.14
N ARG A 127 -12.46 -2.07 -14.26
CA ARG A 127 -11.17 -2.31 -13.64
C ARG A 127 -10.17 -2.65 -14.73
N LEU A 128 -8.99 -2.05 -14.68
CA LEU A 128 -7.84 -2.55 -15.42
C LEU A 128 -7.44 -3.91 -14.86
N ASP A 129 -7.14 -4.88 -15.72
CA ASP A 129 -6.48 -6.13 -15.32
C ASP A 129 -4.99 -5.91 -15.01
N ARG A 130 -4.61 -4.73 -14.48
CA ARG A 130 -3.21 -4.30 -14.27
C ARG A 130 -2.72 -4.48 -12.83
N ALA A 131 -3.59 -4.85 -11.90
CA ALA A 131 -3.18 -5.15 -10.52
C ALA A 131 -2.13 -6.27 -10.49
N ALA A 132 -2.15 -7.18 -11.46
CA ALA A 132 -1.18 -8.26 -11.58
C ALA A 132 0.14 -7.86 -12.27
N GLN A 133 0.16 -6.92 -13.23
CA GLN A 133 1.39 -6.60 -13.99
C GLN A 133 2.40 -5.74 -13.23
N ALA A 134 1.97 -4.81 -12.37
CA ALA A 134 2.86 -3.85 -11.71
C ALA A 134 3.92 -4.49 -10.77
N MET A 135 3.68 -5.75 -10.38
CA MET A 135 4.53 -6.56 -9.51
C MET A 135 5.43 -7.56 -10.24
N SER A 136 5.19 -7.74 -11.55
CA SER A 136 6.03 -8.57 -12.41
C SER A 136 7.05 -7.65 -13.07
N GLY A 137 8.34 -7.86 -12.79
CA GLY A 137 9.45 -7.25 -13.54
C GLY A 137 9.55 -7.74 -15.00
N ALA A 138 8.44 -8.15 -15.61
CA ALA A 138 8.39 -8.58 -16.99
C ALA A 138 8.17 -7.33 -17.88
N PRO A 139 9.02 -7.11 -18.91
CA PRO A 139 8.81 -6.04 -19.85
C PRO A 139 7.47 -6.20 -20.58
N PRO A 140 6.85 -5.10 -21.04
CA PRO A 140 5.61 -5.16 -21.80
C PRO A 140 5.79 -6.00 -23.07
N PRO A 141 4.77 -6.78 -23.48
CA PRO A 141 4.88 -7.65 -24.64
C PRO A 141 4.86 -6.80 -25.92
N GLY A 142 6.05 -6.56 -26.48
CA GLY A 142 6.18 -5.81 -27.74
C GLY A 142 7.60 -5.43 -28.15
N HIS A 143 8.65 -5.97 -27.53
CA HIS A 143 10.02 -5.82 -28.04
C HIS A 143 10.66 -7.20 -28.17
N ASP A 144 11.35 -7.38 -29.29
CA ASP A 144 11.75 -8.64 -29.87
C ASP A 144 12.44 -9.61 -28.91
N ALA A 145 12.05 -10.88 -29.08
CA ALA A 145 12.63 -12.02 -28.40
C ALA A 145 14.09 -12.22 -28.85
N GLN A 146 15.04 -11.89 -27.98
CA GLN A 146 16.33 -12.58 -27.84
C GLN A 146 17.10 -12.05 -26.62
N SER A 147 16.84 -12.65 -25.46
CA SER A 147 17.83 -12.85 -24.38
C SER A 147 17.19 -13.69 -23.27
N HIS A 148 17.56 -14.97 -23.23
CA HIS A 148 17.39 -15.79 -22.03
C HIS A 148 18.41 -15.32 -21.01
N ASP A 149 18.05 -14.29 -20.25
CA ASP A 149 18.67 -14.02 -18.96
C ASP A 149 17.53 -13.57 -18.04
N HIS A 150 16.98 -14.51 -17.26
CA HIS A 150 16.03 -14.18 -16.22
C HIS A 150 16.79 -13.39 -15.16
N ALA A 151 16.94 -12.08 -15.37
CA ALA A 151 17.47 -11.16 -14.39
C ALA A 151 16.54 -11.22 -13.17
N THR A 152 16.89 -12.06 -12.21
CA THR A 152 16.18 -12.21 -10.95
C THR A 152 16.26 -10.89 -10.23
N VAL A 153 15.16 -10.13 -10.28
CA VAL A 153 15.05 -8.86 -9.56
C VAL A 153 15.34 -9.14 -8.09
N SER A 154 16.32 -8.46 -7.52
CA SER A 154 16.71 -8.71 -6.13
C SER A 154 15.50 -8.53 -5.20
N PRO A 155 15.34 -9.39 -4.17
CA PRO A 155 14.20 -9.32 -3.25
C PRO A 155 14.01 -7.93 -2.65
N ALA A 156 15.12 -7.27 -2.29
CA ALA A 156 15.13 -5.89 -1.80
C ALA A 156 14.54 -4.90 -2.82
N ARG A 157 14.86 -5.04 -4.11
CA ARG A 157 14.34 -4.16 -5.17
C ARG A 157 12.85 -4.37 -5.40
N ARG A 158 12.36 -5.61 -5.30
CA ARG A 158 10.93 -5.92 -5.39
C ARG A 158 10.15 -5.34 -4.21
N PHE A 159 10.72 -5.43 -3.02
CA PHE A 159 10.17 -4.82 -1.81
C PHE A 159 10.16 -3.28 -1.87
N ILE A 160 11.24 -2.66 -2.36
CA ILE A 160 11.28 -1.22 -2.57
C ILE A 160 10.24 -0.78 -3.62
N ALA A 161 10.04 -1.56 -4.69
CA ALA A 161 9.00 -1.28 -5.68
C ALA A 161 7.58 -1.32 -5.08
N LEU A 162 7.31 -2.27 -4.17
CA LEU A 162 6.07 -2.34 -3.41
C LEU A 162 5.85 -1.09 -2.55
N LEU A 163 6.89 -0.62 -1.85
CA LEU A 163 6.81 0.61 -1.05
C LEU A 163 6.62 1.86 -1.92
N LEU A 164 7.32 1.93 -3.05
CA LEU A 164 7.20 3.05 -4.00
C LEU A 164 5.78 3.18 -4.56
N ALA A 165 5.00 2.10 -4.59
CA ALA A 165 3.59 2.16 -4.98
C ALA A 165 2.74 3.00 -4.01
N GLU A 166 3.15 3.16 -2.74
CA GLU A 166 2.53 4.03 -1.73
C GLU A 166 3.37 5.29 -1.42
N LYS A 167 4.19 5.75 -2.38
CA LYS A 167 5.12 6.90 -2.20
C LYS A 167 4.49 8.15 -1.60
N GLN A 168 3.21 8.41 -1.89
CA GLN A 168 2.53 9.61 -1.42
C GLN A 168 2.27 9.55 0.09
N GLU A 169 1.85 8.39 0.60
CA GLU A 169 1.62 8.17 2.03
C GLU A 169 2.95 8.13 2.78
N ILE A 170 3.98 7.51 2.20
CA ILE A 170 5.34 7.48 2.77
C ILE A 170 5.88 8.91 2.91
N ARG A 171 5.68 9.78 1.92
CA ARG A 171 6.10 11.19 2.00
C ARG A 171 5.38 11.94 3.10
N THR A 172 4.08 11.71 3.29
CA THR A 172 3.29 12.29 4.38
C THR A 172 3.81 11.83 5.74
N LEU A 173 4.06 10.53 5.89
CA LEU A 173 4.62 9.95 7.11
C LEU A 173 6.00 10.55 7.43
N LEU A 174 6.86 10.72 6.41
CA LEU A 174 8.17 11.38 6.57
C LEU A 174 8.02 12.83 7.07
N MET A 175 7.11 13.61 6.47
CA MET A 175 6.86 15.00 6.91
C MET A 175 6.39 15.06 8.37
N PHE A 176 5.45 14.20 8.77
CA PHE A 176 4.99 14.14 10.15
C PHE A 176 6.09 13.68 11.11
N SER A 177 6.99 12.80 10.70
CA SER A 177 8.12 12.36 11.53
C SER A 177 9.09 13.49 11.81
N VAL A 178 9.38 14.32 10.80
CA VAL A 178 10.23 15.51 10.99
C VAL A 178 9.57 16.50 11.96
N ILE A 179 8.27 16.75 11.82
CA ILE A 179 7.52 17.63 12.74
C ILE A 179 7.51 17.07 14.16
N SER A 180 7.24 15.77 14.31
CA SER A 180 7.23 15.08 15.61
C SER A 180 8.59 15.14 16.30
N ALA A 181 9.68 14.89 15.55
CA ALA A 181 11.05 15.00 16.05
C ALA A 181 11.40 16.43 16.48
N LEU A 182 10.98 17.43 15.71
CA LEU A 182 11.20 18.84 16.05
C LEU A 182 10.44 19.23 17.33
N LEU A 183 9.19 18.80 17.49
CA LEU A 183 8.40 19.04 18.70
C LEU A 183 8.99 18.31 19.91
N TYR A 184 9.52 17.10 19.71
CA TYR A 184 10.17 16.33 20.77
C TYR A 184 11.45 17.03 21.29
N LEU A 185 12.09 17.84 20.45
CA LEU A 185 13.23 18.65 20.85
C LEU A 185 12.90 19.69 21.93
N ALA A 186 11.62 20.03 22.12
CA ALA A 186 11.20 20.88 23.23
C ALA A 186 11.59 20.30 24.59
N VAL A 187 11.70 18.96 24.73
CA VAL A 187 12.06 18.29 25.99
C VAL A 187 13.47 18.66 26.46
N PRO A 188 14.55 18.40 25.71
CA PRO A 188 15.89 18.76 26.16
C PRO A 188 16.06 20.28 26.37
N LEU A 189 15.42 21.13 25.54
CA LEU A 189 15.46 22.58 25.72
C LEU A 189 14.74 23.02 27.00
N ALA A 190 13.59 22.44 27.31
CA ALA A 190 12.86 22.74 28.54
C ALA A 190 13.63 22.28 29.78
N VAL A 191 14.27 21.10 29.73
CA VAL A 191 15.13 20.61 30.80
C VAL A 191 16.30 21.56 31.04
N ASP A 192 16.99 21.99 29.98
CA ASP A 192 18.09 22.95 30.09
C ASP A 192 17.63 24.30 30.67
N ALA A 193 16.51 24.83 30.17
CA ALA A 193 15.93 26.06 30.69
C ALA A 193 15.56 25.95 32.17
N ILE A 194 15.03 24.80 32.61
CA ILE A 194 14.70 24.56 34.03
C ILE A 194 15.97 24.49 34.86
N VAL A 195 16.96 23.69 34.46
CA VAL A 195 18.21 23.46 35.21
C VAL A 195 19.02 24.76 35.33
N SER A 196 19.19 25.48 34.23
CA SER A 196 19.92 26.75 34.22
C SER A 196 19.26 27.80 35.10
N ASN A 197 17.94 27.97 35.02
CA ASN A 197 17.25 28.95 35.85
C ASN A 197 17.21 28.53 37.34
N LEU A 198 17.14 27.23 37.65
CA LEU A 198 17.12 26.72 39.03
C LEU A 198 18.49 26.91 39.71
N ALA A 199 19.58 26.84 38.95
CA ALA A 199 20.95 27.04 39.44
C ALA A 199 21.26 28.49 39.86
N PHE A 200 20.55 29.50 39.34
CA PHE A 200 20.78 30.93 39.63
C PHE A 200 19.94 31.51 40.80
N GLY A 201 19.19 30.68 41.53
CA GLY A 201 18.51 31.07 42.78
C GLY A 201 16.99 30.96 42.73
N GLY A 202 16.46 29.84 43.25
CA GLY A 202 15.04 29.46 43.21
C GLY A 202 14.06 30.25 44.09
N GLN A 203 14.46 31.34 44.74
CA GLN A 203 13.61 32.13 45.64
C GLN A 203 12.91 33.35 44.99
N SER A 204 13.21 33.67 43.73
CA SER A 204 12.71 34.89 43.09
C SER A 204 11.34 34.65 42.44
N ARG A 205 10.31 35.48 42.71
CA ARG A 205 8.97 35.40 42.05
C ARG A 205 9.01 35.24 40.52
N PRO A 206 9.92 35.89 39.77
CA PRO A 206 10.05 35.69 38.32
C PRO A 206 10.38 34.24 37.91
N TYR A 207 11.06 33.48 38.77
CA TYR A 207 11.45 32.09 38.50
C TYR A 207 10.24 31.16 38.44
N LEU A 208 9.32 31.28 39.41
CA LEU A 208 8.08 30.50 39.41
C LEU A 208 7.23 30.79 38.17
N GLN A 209 7.18 32.04 37.73
CA GLN A 209 6.49 32.41 36.50
C GLN A 209 7.14 31.80 35.26
N ALA A 210 8.49 31.87 35.15
CA ALA A 210 9.22 31.24 34.05
C ALA A 210 9.01 29.72 34.02
N LEU A 211 9.05 29.05 35.18
CA LEU A 211 8.84 27.62 35.30
C LEU A 211 7.43 27.21 34.83
N VAL A 212 6.40 27.94 35.25
CA VAL A 212 5.01 27.69 34.83
C VAL A 212 4.87 27.89 33.31
N VAL A 213 5.47 28.95 32.75
CA VAL A 213 5.42 29.23 31.30
C VAL A 213 6.12 28.13 30.50
N VAL A 214 7.35 27.74 30.89
CA VAL A 214 8.09 26.67 30.23
C VAL A 214 7.34 25.33 30.34
N SER A 215 6.77 25.03 31.50
CA SER A 215 5.98 23.80 31.71
C SER A 215 4.73 23.77 30.83
N LEU A 216 4.01 24.88 30.71
CA LEU A 216 2.82 24.99 29.86
C LEU A 216 3.18 24.91 28.37
N ALA A 217 4.28 25.56 27.96
CA ALA A 217 4.79 25.49 26.60
C ALA A 217 5.25 24.07 26.25
N LEU A 218 5.95 23.39 27.16
CA LEU A 218 6.35 21.99 27.00
C LEU A 218 5.13 21.07 26.91
N PHE A 219 4.13 21.25 27.78
CA PHE A 219 2.88 20.50 27.73
C PHE A 219 2.16 20.69 26.40
N ALA A 220 2.08 21.93 25.88
CA ALA A 220 1.48 22.20 24.58
C ALA A 220 2.28 21.55 23.43
N CYS A 221 3.62 21.62 23.45
CA CYS A 221 4.47 20.98 22.44
C CYS A 221 4.32 19.46 22.44
N LEU A 222 4.35 18.84 23.62
CA LEU A 222 4.17 17.39 23.78
C LEU A 222 2.75 16.94 23.43
N GLY A 223 1.73 17.74 23.77
CA GLY A 223 0.35 17.48 23.37
C GLY A 223 0.20 17.48 21.85
N LEU A 224 0.77 18.48 21.17
CA LEU A 224 0.79 18.52 19.71
C LEU A 224 1.60 17.36 19.12
N GLN A 225 2.74 17.02 19.71
CA GLN A 225 3.58 15.89 19.30
C GLN A 225 2.83 14.55 19.40
N ALA A 226 2.04 14.36 20.47
CA ALA A 226 1.21 13.17 20.64
C ALA A 226 0.11 13.08 19.56
N VAL A 227 -0.54 14.21 19.23
CA VAL A 227 -1.54 14.28 18.15
C VAL A 227 -0.92 13.95 16.80
N VAL A 228 0.22 14.54 16.46
CA VAL A 228 0.97 14.25 15.22
C VAL A 228 1.35 12.77 15.17
N SER A 229 1.83 12.21 16.28
CA SER A 229 2.17 10.79 16.36
C SER A 229 0.95 9.89 16.16
N GLY A 230 -0.22 10.27 16.68
CA GLY A 230 -1.48 9.57 16.42
C GLY A 230 -1.81 9.52 14.92
N PHE A 231 -1.62 10.63 14.20
CA PHE A 231 -1.77 10.65 12.74
C PHE A 231 -0.73 9.78 12.03
N GLN A 232 0.51 9.74 12.50
CA GLN A 232 1.54 8.84 11.95
C GLN A 232 1.13 7.37 12.07
N PHE A 233 0.63 6.94 13.23
CA PHE A 233 0.13 5.58 13.43
C PHE A 233 -1.04 5.27 12.48
N TYR A 234 -1.99 6.20 12.35
CA TYR A 234 -3.12 6.04 11.43
C TYR A 234 -2.68 5.89 9.97
N VAL A 235 -1.75 6.74 9.50
CA VAL A 235 -1.22 6.68 8.13
C VAL A 235 -0.47 5.37 7.90
N SER A 236 0.36 4.95 8.87
CA SER A 236 1.04 3.65 8.82
C SER A 236 0.05 2.49 8.69
N ASP A 237 -1.02 2.47 9.48
CA ASP A 237 -2.07 1.46 9.41
C ASP A 237 -2.76 1.42 8.03
N MET A 238 -2.97 2.58 7.41
CA MET A 238 -3.53 2.65 6.06
C MET A 238 -2.58 2.08 5.01
N ILE A 239 -1.29 2.42 5.07
CA ILE A 239 -0.26 1.85 4.17
C ILE A 239 -0.24 0.32 4.30
N GLN A 240 -0.20 -0.16 5.54
CA GLN A 240 -0.24 -1.58 5.87
C GLN A 240 -1.46 -2.29 5.26
N ARG A 241 -2.67 -1.77 5.50
CA ARG A 241 -3.90 -2.37 4.95
C ARG A 241 -3.90 -2.38 3.42
N ARG A 242 -3.44 -1.32 2.75
CA ARG A 242 -3.39 -1.26 1.28
C ARG A 242 -2.42 -2.28 0.70
N ILE A 243 -1.22 -2.39 1.26
CA ILE A 243 -0.22 -3.37 0.83
C ILE A 243 -0.78 -4.79 0.98
N PHE A 244 -1.40 -5.10 2.12
CA PHE A 244 -2.02 -6.38 2.39
C PHE A 244 -3.10 -6.73 1.35
N VAL A 245 -4.07 -5.84 1.14
CA VAL A 245 -5.18 -6.08 0.19
C VAL A 245 -4.65 -6.26 -1.24
N ARG A 246 -3.66 -5.46 -1.65
CA ARG A 246 -3.04 -5.57 -2.98
C ARG A 246 -2.33 -6.92 -3.15
N ALA A 247 -1.53 -7.32 -2.16
CA ALA A 247 -0.82 -8.60 -2.19
C ALA A 247 -1.77 -9.81 -2.15
N ALA A 248 -2.80 -9.75 -1.30
CA ALA A 248 -3.82 -10.79 -1.21
C ALA A 248 -4.59 -10.93 -2.53
N SER A 249 -4.95 -9.81 -3.16
CA SER A 249 -5.66 -9.79 -4.44
C SER A 249 -4.79 -10.35 -5.58
N ASP A 250 -3.50 -9.99 -5.62
CA ASP A 250 -2.56 -10.52 -6.61
C ASP A 250 -2.38 -12.04 -6.43
N LEU A 251 -2.23 -12.52 -5.19
CA LEU A 251 -2.13 -13.94 -4.91
C LEU A 251 -3.42 -14.67 -5.28
N ALA A 252 -4.60 -14.14 -4.91
CA ALA A 252 -5.89 -14.75 -5.24
C ALA A 252 -6.11 -14.84 -6.76
N TYR A 253 -5.60 -13.88 -7.54
CA TYR A 253 -5.66 -13.92 -8.99
C TYR A 253 -4.67 -14.94 -9.58
N ARG A 254 -3.47 -15.06 -9.02
CA ARG A 254 -2.40 -15.91 -9.56
C ARG A 254 -2.51 -17.38 -9.15
N LEU A 255 -2.95 -17.65 -7.92
CA LEU A 255 -2.96 -18.99 -7.33
C LEU A 255 -3.71 -20.03 -8.18
N PRO A 256 -4.91 -19.76 -8.74
CA PRO A 256 -5.63 -20.72 -9.59
C PRO A 256 -4.98 -20.95 -10.96
N ARG A 257 -4.06 -20.07 -11.38
CA ARG A 257 -3.43 -20.05 -12.70
C ARG A 257 -2.02 -20.68 -12.69
N VAL A 258 -1.56 -21.17 -11.55
CA VAL A 258 -0.30 -21.90 -11.45
C VAL A 258 -0.47 -23.26 -12.13
N LYS A 259 0.41 -23.58 -13.08
CA LYS A 259 0.35 -24.84 -13.82
C LYS A 259 0.59 -26.01 -12.87
N ALA A 260 -0.27 -27.03 -12.93
CA ALA A 260 -0.16 -28.26 -12.13
C ALA A 260 1.20 -28.97 -12.24
N GLN A 261 1.94 -28.78 -13.35
CA GLN A 261 3.28 -29.36 -13.56
C GLN A 261 4.37 -28.82 -12.61
N VAL A 262 4.09 -27.77 -11.83
CA VAL A 262 4.99 -27.26 -10.76
C VAL A 262 4.59 -27.81 -9.38
N HIS A 263 3.42 -28.42 -9.25
CA HIS A 263 2.91 -28.94 -7.97
C HIS A 263 3.57 -30.26 -7.53
N ASP A 264 4.23 -30.98 -8.44
CA ASP A 264 4.96 -32.21 -8.08
C ASP A 264 6.30 -31.91 -7.39
N GLU A 265 6.85 -30.70 -7.53
CA GLU A 265 8.10 -30.27 -6.87
C GLU A 265 7.88 -29.26 -5.72
N VAL A 266 6.73 -28.58 -5.67
CA VAL A 266 6.43 -27.55 -4.65
C VAL A 266 5.04 -27.77 -4.06
N HIS A 267 4.98 -27.98 -2.73
CA HIS A 267 3.74 -28.16 -1.98
C HIS A 267 2.87 -26.89 -2.07
N ALA A 268 1.65 -27.03 -2.60
CA ALA A 268 0.70 -25.91 -2.72
C ALA A 268 0.42 -25.17 -1.39
N PRO A 269 0.36 -25.84 -0.22
CA PRO A 269 0.27 -25.18 1.08
C PRO A 269 1.46 -24.25 1.39
N GLU A 270 2.69 -24.65 1.06
CA GLU A 270 3.90 -23.83 1.27
C GLU A 270 3.82 -22.50 0.51
N MET A 271 3.31 -22.51 -0.73
CA MET A 271 3.14 -21.29 -1.53
C MET A 271 2.16 -20.30 -0.90
N VAL A 272 1.11 -20.80 -0.25
CA VAL A 272 0.14 -19.98 0.48
C VAL A 272 0.75 -19.48 1.80
N ASN A 273 1.54 -20.31 2.48
CA ASN A 273 2.21 -19.93 3.73
C ASN A 273 3.24 -18.82 3.54
N ARG A 274 3.86 -18.71 2.36
CA ARG A 274 4.71 -17.56 1.99
C ARG A 274 3.96 -16.23 1.90
N PHE A 275 2.62 -16.23 1.83
CA PHE A 275 1.84 -15.00 1.99
C PHE A 275 2.06 -14.37 3.38
N LEU A 276 2.32 -15.18 4.41
CA LEU A 276 2.59 -14.68 5.76
C LEU A 276 3.88 -13.85 5.83
N ASP A 277 4.84 -14.09 4.94
CA ASP A 277 6.04 -13.24 4.84
C ASP A 277 5.69 -11.80 4.43
N VAL A 278 4.63 -11.61 3.63
CA VAL A 278 4.16 -10.27 3.26
C VAL A 278 3.69 -9.51 4.49
N VAL A 279 2.97 -10.18 5.39
CA VAL A 279 2.48 -9.59 6.64
C VAL A 279 3.65 -9.21 7.55
N THR A 280 4.62 -10.10 7.68
CA THR A 280 5.83 -9.86 8.48
C THR A 280 6.64 -8.70 7.90
N ALA A 281 6.91 -8.72 6.60
CA ALA A 281 7.63 -7.65 5.92
C ALA A 281 6.91 -6.32 6.10
N GLN A 282 5.59 -6.26 5.88
CA GLN A 282 4.77 -5.06 6.07
C GLN A 282 4.89 -4.49 7.49
N LYS A 283 4.81 -5.34 8.52
CA LYS A 283 4.90 -4.91 9.91
C LYS A 283 6.28 -4.36 10.25
N SER A 284 7.33 -5.07 9.84
CA SER A 284 8.72 -4.62 10.01
C SER A 284 8.98 -3.31 9.26
N THR A 285 8.38 -3.14 8.09
CA THR A 285 8.48 -1.91 7.29
C THR A 285 7.86 -0.72 8.00
N ALA A 286 6.64 -0.90 8.50
CA ALA A 286 5.95 0.15 9.24
C ALA A 286 6.72 0.55 10.50
N LEU A 287 7.25 -0.42 11.24
CA LEU A 287 8.12 -0.18 12.38
C LEU A 287 9.37 0.61 11.98
N LEU A 288 10.05 0.24 10.89
CA LEU A 288 11.22 0.98 10.40
C LEU A 288 10.86 2.40 9.93
N LEU A 289 9.72 2.59 9.28
CA LEU A 289 9.27 3.92 8.82
C LEU A 289 8.85 4.83 9.99
N LEU A 290 8.19 4.29 11.01
CA LEU A 290 7.76 5.04 12.19
C LEU A 290 8.94 5.25 13.16
N ASP A 291 9.45 4.16 13.71
CA ASP A 291 10.43 4.20 14.79
C ASP A 291 11.83 4.51 14.26
N GLY A 292 12.20 3.94 13.11
CA GLY A 292 13.52 4.16 12.52
C GLY A 292 13.74 5.62 12.12
N VAL A 293 12.74 6.27 11.52
CA VAL A 293 12.83 7.70 11.17
C VAL A 293 12.91 8.56 12.44
N ASN A 294 12.04 8.32 13.42
CA ASN A 294 12.09 9.05 14.69
C ASN A 294 13.41 8.85 15.43
N LEU A 295 13.95 7.63 15.45
CA LEU A 295 15.24 7.30 16.07
C LEU A 295 16.40 8.01 15.38
N VAL A 296 16.42 8.02 14.05
CA VAL A 296 17.49 8.68 13.27
C VAL A 296 17.42 10.19 13.43
N PHE A 297 16.25 10.82 13.21
CA PHE A 297 16.13 12.27 13.34
C PHE A 297 16.29 12.72 14.80
N GLY A 298 15.63 12.07 15.75
CA GLY A 298 15.76 12.38 17.16
C GLY A 298 17.18 12.17 17.68
N GLY A 299 17.83 11.06 17.28
CA GLY A 299 19.22 10.77 17.62
C GLY A 299 20.19 11.78 17.04
N LEU A 300 20.08 12.12 15.74
CA LEU A 300 20.95 13.09 15.08
C LEU A 300 20.81 14.48 15.69
N ILE A 301 19.58 14.96 15.89
CA ILE A 301 19.34 16.29 16.46
C ILE A 301 19.79 16.31 17.92
N GLY A 302 19.51 15.25 18.69
CA GLY A 302 19.98 15.11 20.07
C GLY A 302 21.51 15.12 20.18
N MET A 303 22.21 14.38 19.32
CA MET A 303 23.68 14.40 19.25
C MET A 303 24.21 15.77 18.82
N LEU A 304 23.56 16.44 17.87
CA LEU A 304 23.94 17.77 17.42
C LEU A 304 23.82 18.80 18.55
N LEU A 305 22.69 18.79 19.28
CA LEU A 305 22.53 19.64 20.45
C LEU A 305 23.62 19.36 21.48
N LEU A 306 23.82 18.09 21.84
CA LEU A 306 24.81 17.68 22.83
C LEU A 306 26.24 18.11 22.44
N SER A 307 26.55 18.06 21.14
CA SER A 307 27.81 18.52 20.56
C SER A 307 28.03 20.03 20.73
N LEU A 308 26.97 20.84 20.79
CA LEU A 308 27.08 22.29 20.99
C LEU A 308 27.30 22.66 22.46
N TYR A 309 26.91 21.81 23.41
CA TYR A 309 27.06 22.08 24.84
C TYR A 309 28.51 21.97 25.33
N HIS A 310 29.23 20.90 24.96
CA HIS A 310 30.60 20.69 25.44
C HIS A 310 31.39 19.76 24.52
N PRO A 311 32.67 20.07 24.18
CA PRO A 311 33.48 19.25 23.26
C PRO A 311 33.72 17.82 23.77
N LEU A 312 33.74 17.61 25.09
CA LEU A 312 33.87 16.27 25.68
C LEU A 312 32.62 15.40 25.42
N LEU A 313 31.43 16.00 25.37
CA LEU A 313 30.20 15.28 25.05
C LEU A 313 30.12 14.91 23.57
N LEU A 314 30.70 15.73 22.68
CA LEU A 314 30.88 15.41 21.26
C LEU A 314 31.74 14.15 21.11
N LEU A 315 32.88 14.08 21.80
CA LEU A 315 33.74 12.89 21.79
C LEU A 315 32.97 11.66 22.28
N PHE A 316 32.20 11.80 23.37
CA PHE A 316 31.37 10.71 23.89
C PHE A 316 30.32 10.22 22.87
N ALA A 317 29.61 11.13 22.21
CA ALA A 317 28.65 10.79 21.15
C ALA A 317 29.33 10.07 19.97
N ALA A 318 30.53 10.51 19.57
CA ALA A 318 31.30 9.87 18.51
C ALA A 318 31.73 8.44 18.90
N VAL A 319 32.17 8.23 20.14
CA VAL A 319 32.52 6.89 20.66
C VAL A 319 31.29 5.98 20.70
N LEU A 320 30.12 6.49 21.13
CA LEU A 320 28.88 5.71 21.10
C LEU A 320 28.49 5.30 19.68
N LEU A 321 28.57 6.23 18.72
CA LEU A 321 28.26 5.94 17.32
C LEU A 321 29.23 4.91 16.73
N LEU A 322 30.52 4.99 17.06
CA LEU A 322 31.51 3.98 16.71
C LEU A 322 31.14 2.61 17.28
N LEU A 323 30.79 2.53 18.57
CA LEU A 323 30.39 1.28 19.22
C LEU A 323 29.14 0.68 18.58
N ILE A 324 28.15 1.49 18.21
CA ILE A 324 26.95 1.03 17.48
C ILE A 324 27.34 0.44 16.13
N ILE A 325 28.16 1.13 15.34
CA ILE A 325 28.62 0.65 14.03
C ILE A 325 29.40 -0.66 14.16
N VAL A 326 30.35 -0.71 15.10
CA VAL A 326 31.17 -1.91 15.34
C VAL A 326 30.30 -3.07 15.81
N SER A 327 29.36 -2.83 16.72
CA SER A 327 28.41 -3.84 17.19
C SER A 327 27.56 -4.39 16.04
N LEU A 328 26.93 -3.52 15.25
CA LEU A 328 26.13 -3.91 14.10
C LEU A 328 26.95 -4.68 13.05
N TRP A 329 28.20 -4.27 12.81
CA TRP A 329 29.06 -4.93 11.84
C TRP A 329 29.60 -6.28 12.32
N LEU A 330 29.93 -6.40 13.61
CA LEU A 330 30.45 -7.63 14.19
C LEU A 330 29.34 -8.68 14.36
N LEU A 331 28.19 -8.27 14.94
CA LEU A 331 27.04 -9.16 15.18
C LEU A 331 26.16 -9.37 13.95
N GLY A 332 26.12 -8.41 13.03
CA GLY A 332 25.28 -8.50 11.82
C GLY A 332 25.88 -9.33 10.70
N ARG A 333 27.15 -9.75 10.82
CA ARG A 333 27.79 -10.62 9.82
C ARG A 333 27.09 -11.97 9.74
N GLY A 334 26.62 -12.32 8.54
CA GLY A 334 25.91 -13.58 8.29
C GLY A 334 24.50 -13.63 8.88
N ALA A 335 24.04 -12.60 9.59
CA ALA A 335 22.74 -12.59 10.26
C ALA A 335 21.57 -12.79 9.29
N VAL A 336 21.68 -12.26 8.07
CA VAL A 336 20.67 -12.43 7.02
C VAL A 336 20.62 -13.88 6.55
N ASP A 337 21.76 -14.49 6.26
CA ASP A 337 21.82 -15.86 5.76
C ASP A 337 21.32 -16.85 6.82
N THR A 338 21.76 -16.70 8.07
CA THR A 338 21.28 -17.53 9.18
C THR A 338 19.80 -17.31 9.46
N SER A 339 19.29 -16.07 9.32
CA SER A 339 17.86 -15.79 9.48
C SER A 339 17.02 -16.41 8.37
N ILE A 340 17.53 -16.49 7.13
CA ILE A 340 16.86 -17.17 6.02
C ILE A 340 16.83 -18.67 6.27
N GLU A 341 17.94 -19.25 6.73
CA GLU A 341 18.02 -20.68 7.06
C GLU A 341 17.07 -21.05 8.20
N GLU A 342 17.03 -20.26 9.27
CA GLU A 342 16.06 -20.41 10.36
C GLU A 342 14.62 -20.29 9.85
N SER A 343 14.34 -19.36 8.94
CA SER A 343 13.01 -19.20 8.36
C SER A 343 12.59 -20.40 7.53
N ARG A 344 13.51 -21.02 6.76
CA ARG A 344 13.21 -22.25 5.99
C ARG A 344 12.81 -23.38 6.93
N MET A 345 13.57 -23.61 7.99
CA MET A 345 13.26 -24.65 8.98
C MET A 345 11.89 -24.42 9.66
N LYS A 346 11.51 -23.16 9.93
CA LYS A 346 10.17 -22.83 10.45
C LYS A 346 9.07 -23.21 9.47
N TYR A 347 9.25 -22.93 8.18
CA TYR A 347 8.27 -23.28 7.15
C TYR A 347 8.18 -24.79 6.92
N ASP A 348 9.31 -25.51 6.95
CA ASP A 348 9.34 -26.96 6.85
C ASP A 348 8.59 -27.63 8.01
N LEU A 349 8.74 -27.10 9.23
CA LEU A 349 8.00 -27.57 10.40
C LEU A 349 6.50 -27.31 10.27
N VAL A 350 6.09 -26.15 9.77
CA VAL A 350 4.68 -25.84 9.51
C VAL A 350 4.11 -26.78 8.45
N ASN A 351 4.83 -27.01 7.35
CA ASN A 351 4.43 -27.95 6.31
C ASN A 351 4.27 -29.38 6.87
N TRP A 352 5.17 -29.80 7.77
CA TRP A 352 5.02 -31.08 8.47
C TRP A 352 3.72 -31.15 9.29
N PHE A 353 3.37 -30.11 10.02
CA PHE A 353 2.11 -30.07 10.76
C PHE A 353 0.88 -30.05 9.85
N GLU A 354 0.97 -29.41 8.69
CA GLU A 354 -0.09 -29.46 7.68
C GLU A 354 -0.27 -30.88 7.11
N GLU A 355 0.81 -31.61 6.83
CA GLU A 355 0.77 -33.03 6.43
C GLU A 355 0.10 -33.89 7.52
N VAL A 356 0.49 -33.69 8.78
CA VAL A 356 -0.11 -34.41 9.93
C VAL A 356 -1.62 -34.13 10.04
N ALA A 357 -2.02 -32.88 9.82
CA ALA A 357 -3.42 -32.47 9.83
C ALA A 357 -4.21 -32.99 8.61
N HIS A 358 -3.55 -33.12 7.45
CA HIS A 358 -4.17 -33.61 6.21
C HIS A 358 -4.47 -35.12 6.28
N PHE A 359 -3.66 -35.89 7.01
CA PHE A 359 -3.82 -37.35 7.17
C PHE A 359 -4.08 -37.79 8.63
N PRO A 360 -5.16 -37.32 9.28
CA PRO A 360 -5.34 -37.48 10.72
C PRO A 360 -5.51 -38.94 11.16
N PHE A 361 -6.06 -39.79 10.29
CA PHE A 361 -6.24 -41.22 10.59
C PHE A 361 -4.92 -42.00 10.56
N LEU A 362 -3.96 -41.58 9.73
CA LEU A 362 -2.63 -42.19 9.65
C LEU A 362 -1.84 -41.94 10.94
N PHE A 363 -1.86 -40.68 11.42
CA PHE A 363 -1.12 -40.28 12.62
C PHE A 363 -1.81 -40.66 13.94
N LYS A 364 -3.11 -40.97 13.93
CA LYS A 364 -3.83 -41.56 15.08
C LYS A 364 -3.64 -43.08 15.22
N GLY A 365 -3.09 -43.73 14.19
CA GLY A 365 -2.79 -45.17 14.22
C GLY A 365 -1.62 -45.53 15.14
N PRO A 366 -1.37 -46.83 15.38
CA PRO A 366 -0.26 -47.29 16.20
C PRO A 366 1.09 -46.76 15.67
N GLY A 367 1.84 -46.04 16.49
CA GLY A 367 3.15 -45.47 16.12
C GLY A 367 3.09 -44.15 15.33
N GLY A 368 1.93 -43.75 14.80
CA GLY A 368 1.77 -42.50 14.05
C GLY A 368 2.04 -41.26 14.89
N SER A 369 1.56 -41.22 16.14
CA SER A 369 1.82 -40.12 17.06
C SER A 369 3.29 -39.97 17.44
N ARG A 370 4.03 -41.09 17.52
CA ARG A 370 5.48 -41.08 17.76
C ARG A 370 6.24 -40.52 16.57
N MET A 371 5.88 -40.95 15.35
CA MET A 371 6.48 -40.42 14.11
C MET A 371 6.20 -38.93 13.94
N ALA A 372 4.96 -38.48 14.22
CA ALA A 372 4.59 -37.06 14.23
C ALA A 372 5.51 -36.22 15.12
N TYR A 373 5.81 -36.73 16.31
CA TYR A 373 6.69 -36.09 17.29
C TYR A 373 8.18 -36.16 16.92
N GLU A 374 8.66 -37.30 16.43
CA GLU A 374 10.08 -37.52 16.08
C GLU A 374 10.54 -36.65 14.92
N ARG A 375 9.68 -36.33 13.95
CA ARG A 375 10.05 -35.46 12.81
C ARG A 375 9.91 -33.96 13.12
N ALA A 376 9.21 -33.61 14.21
CA ALA A 376 9.03 -32.22 14.63
C ALA A 376 10.15 -31.68 15.53
N ASN A 377 10.96 -32.58 16.13
CA ASN A 377 12.13 -32.27 16.96
C ASN A 377 13.41 -32.71 16.25
#